data_AF-A0A7S1DX78-F1
#
_entry.id   AF-A0A7S1DX78-F1
#
_cell.length_a   1.000
_cell.length_b   1.000
_cell.length_c   1.000
_cell.angle_alpha   90.00
_cell.angle_beta   90.00
_cell.angle_gamma   90.00
#
_symmetry.space_group_name_H-M   'P 1'
#
loop_
_entity.id
_entity.type
_entity.pdbx_description
1 polymer ?
#
loop_
_entity_poly.entity_id
_entity_poly.type
_entity_poly.pdbx_seq_one_letter_code
_entity_poly.pdbx_strand_id
1 'polypeptide(L)'
;AARRRGQGPGSLPVFEQESSRKEKDVIFSYSNISRMVGGDMSLTAIYLGIMSVVVFFAASYSLWGRFETPDDVGHYPVVDPHECGSDAEKVLNVFEWSQKHGAYIHPNVTTGLFDLEGNKVRGLMAKGAIAQGEKVFLMPSNLLLNLAAVRSDPVMGKVYNETNAMHDGLGGLAVYLMRESMNKSSFWRPYICSLPSYVPLPIFFSEKKLERVKRQQLPEEQWRNLDNLMESRRDTIELKFTSIMPALFRKYPDMFPIRDFSYPRFAWACSIIMSRTWGKRFQDEVLRNKTGNLTTQVQTLVPAADMPNHLPEAFQARTLPSGSLFLIAHRNLTKGDQVYISYGPKCDAEFLAHYGFVPFNNTRVKCKHGFGFGNVTLEGGSMLTDDGKNTSMSADERVREWRIKWRAHFAKFYKMLNRASKEQQLQGGRWK
;
A
#
# COMPACT_ATOMS: atom_id res chain seq x y z
N ALA A 1 -44.85 -39.14 -40.64
CA ALA A 1 -45.15 -40.56 -40.39
C ALA A 1 -44.47 -40.98 -39.08
N ALA A 2 -45.27 -41.12 -38.00
CA ALA A 2 -45.38 -42.31 -37.13
C ALA A 2 -44.15 -42.55 -36.20
N ARG A 3 -44.13 -42.25 -34.88
CA ARG A 3 -45.05 -42.59 -33.75
C ARG A 3 -45.15 -44.13 -33.61
N ARG A 4 -44.71 -44.80 -32.53
CA ARG A 4 -45.30 -44.85 -31.16
C ARG A 4 -44.43 -45.77 -30.24
N ARG A 5 -44.26 -45.39 -28.95
CA ARG A 5 -44.77 -46.01 -27.67
C ARG A 5 -44.19 -47.39 -27.31
N GLY A 6 -43.87 -47.78 -26.09
CA GLY A 6 -44.05 -47.30 -24.70
C GLY A 6 -43.60 -48.46 -23.77
N GLN A 7 -43.14 -48.26 -22.55
CA GLN A 7 -43.85 -48.55 -21.28
C GLN A 7 -42.82 -48.41 -20.12
N GLY A 8 -43.21 -47.84 -18.97
CA GLY A 8 -42.50 -47.98 -17.68
C GLY A 8 -42.90 -49.30 -16.98
N PRO A 9 -42.87 -49.43 -15.64
CA PRO A 9 -42.26 -48.63 -14.55
C PRO A 9 -41.28 -49.47 -13.69
N GLY A 10 -40.50 -48.85 -12.80
CA GLY A 10 -39.62 -49.59 -11.87
C GLY A 10 -38.95 -48.69 -10.86
N SER A 11 -39.52 -48.64 -9.66
CA SER A 11 -39.14 -47.86 -8.49
C SER A 11 -38.08 -48.56 -7.62
N LEU A 12 -37.34 -47.72 -6.87
CA LEU A 12 -36.59 -47.92 -5.60
C LEU A 12 -35.06 -48.02 -5.66
N PRO A 13 -34.32 -47.57 -4.60
CA PRO A 13 -34.82 -47.03 -3.33
C PRO A 13 -34.42 -45.58 -3.02
N VAL A 14 -35.39 -44.90 -2.43
CA VAL A 14 -35.23 -43.78 -1.51
C VAL A 14 -34.59 -44.33 -0.23
N PHE A 15 -33.46 -43.76 0.19
CA PHE A 15 -33.03 -43.85 1.59
C PHE A 15 -33.51 -42.58 2.29
N GLU A 16 -34.64 -42.72 2.95
CA GLU A 16 -35.09 -41.82 4.01
C GLU A 16 -34.42 -42.30 5.29
N GLN A 17 -33.63 -41.45 5.95
CA GLN A 17 -33.44 -41.59 7.39
C GLN A 17 -33.36 -40.20 8.01
N GLU A 18 -34.44 -39.89 8.71
CA GLU A 18 -34.51 -38.88 9.75
C GLU A 18 -33.29 -38.96 10.68
N SER A 19 -32.71 -37.80 10.97
CA SER A 19 -31.89 -37.63 12.16
C SER A 19 -32.07 -36.20 12.65
N SER A 20 -33.15 -36.00 13.40
CA SER A 20 -33.16 -35.02 14.45
C SER A 20 -32.00 -35.32 15.41
N ARG A 21 -31.07 -34.38 15.60
CA ARG A 21 -30.30 -34.22 16.84
C ARG A 21 -29.39 -32.99 16.74
N LYS A 22 -29.84 -31.92 17.40
CA LYS A 22 -29.06 -30.95 18.18
C LYS A 22 -27.68 -30.61 17.61
N GLU A 23 -27.55 -29.39 17.07
CA GLU A 23 -26.33 -28.60 17.28
C GLU A 23 -25.98 -28.69 18.78
N LYS A 24 -25.01 -29.54 19.10
CA LYS A 24 -24.30 -29.43 20.37
C LYS A 24 -23.21 -28.43 20.09
N ASP A 25 -23.39 -27.24 20.65
CA ASP A 25 -22.28 -26.36 20.99
C ASP A 25 -21.18 -27.21 21.62
N VAL A 26 -20.06 -27.38 20.91
CA VAL A 26 -18.84 -27.87 21.53
C VAL A 26 -18.23 -26.66 22.25
N ILE A 27 -18.83 -26.32 23.40
CA ILE A 27 -18.16 -25.52 24.41
C ILE A 27 -17.05 -26.42 24.95
N PHE A 28 -15.81 -26.16 24.51
CA PHE A 28 -14.65 -26.69 25.19
C PHE A 28 -14.60 -26.06 26.58
N SER A 29 -15.12 -26.77 27.59
CA SER A 29 -14.84 -26.47 28.99
C SER A 29 -13.34 -26.70 29.23
N TYR A 30 -12.68 -25.67 29.76
CA TYR A 30 -11.27 -25.67 30.19
C TYR A 30 -10.91 -26.84 31.14
N SER A 31 -11.89 -27.54 31.71
CA SER A 31 -11.69 -28.63 32.66
C SER A 31 -11.26 -29.98 32.07
N ASN A 32 -11.44 -30.23 30.77
CA ASN A 32 -11.22 -31.57 30.18
C ASN A 32 -9.85 -31.78 29.51
N ILE A 33 -9.05 -30.73 29.32
CA ILE A 33 -7.68 -30.87 28.78
C ILE A 33 -6.70 -31.31 29.87
N SER A 34 -7.02 -31.10 31.15
CA SER A 34 -6.12 -31.44 32.26
C SER A 34 -6.11 -32.93 32.66
N ARG A 35 -6.92 -33.79 32.00
CA ARG A 35 -7.02 -35.22 32.34
C ARG A 35 -6.44 -36.19 31.30
N MET A 36 -5.97 -35.70 30.14
CA MET A 36 -5.39 -36.55 29.08
C MET A 36 -3.87 -36.44 28.94
N VAL A 37 -3.21 -35.56 29.70
CA VAL A 37 -1.74 -35.43 29.68
C VAL A 37 -1.24 -35.59 31.10
N GLY A 38 -1.09 -36.86 31.52
CA GLY A 38 -0.23 -37.20 32.64
C GLY A 38 1.21 -36.96 32.22
N GLY A 39 1.81 -35.89 32.75
CA GLY A 39 3.26 -35.69 32.73
C GLY A 39 3.88 -35.32 31.39
N ASP A 40 3.70 -34.07 30.96
CA ASP A 40 4.84 -33.24 30.54
C ASP A 40 4.37 -31.80 30.28
N MET A 41 4.74 -30.87 31.16
CA MET A 41 4.39 -29.45 31.00
C MET A 41 5.04 -28.81 29.76
N SER A 42 6.08 -29.43 29.19
CA SER A 42 6.79 -28.89 28.04
C SER A 42 5.98 -29.02 26.74
N LEU A 43 5.31 -30.15 26.52
CA LEU A 43 4.53 -30.40 25.30
C LEU A 43 3.26 -29.57 25.24
N THR A 44 2.56 -29.37 26.36
CA THR A 44 1.37 -28.51 26.41
C THR A 44 1.72 -27.04 26.24
N ALA A 45 2.86 -26.58 26.77
CA ALA A 45 3.37 -25.21 26.57
C ALA A 45 3.86 -24.99 25.14
N ILE A 46 4.49 -25.99 24.52
CA ILE A 46 4.87 -25.97 23.09
C ILE A 46 3.62 -25.99 22.21
N TYR A 47 2.62 -26.80 22.52
CA TYR A 47 1.38 -26.88 21.74
C TYR A 47 0.51 -25.62 21.91
N LEU A 48 0.45 -25.05 23.11
CA LEU A 48 -0.18 -23.74 23.35
C LEU A 48 0.63 -22.62 22.71
N GLY A 49 1.96 -22.67 22.71
CA GLY A 49 2.82 -21.73 22.01
C GLY A 49 2.62 -21.79 20.49
N ILE A 50 2.58 -22.98 19.91
CA ILE A 50 2.32 -23.21 18.48
C ILE A 50 0.89 -22.82 18.12
N MET A 51 -0.13 -23.17 18.92
CA MET A 51 -1.53 -22.78 18.66
C MET A 51 -1.74 -21.28 18.86
N SER A 52 -1.05 -20.65 19.82
CA SER A 52 -1.04 -19.18 19.97
C SER A 52 -0.42 -18.55 18.74
N VAL A 53 0.72 -19.06 18.25
CA VAL A 53 1.37 -18.58 17.02
C VAL A 53 0.48 -18.80 15.78
N VAL A 54 -0.17 -19.94 15.63
CA VAL A 54 -1.04 -20.28 14.49
C VAL A 54 -2.36 -19.48 14.48
N VAL A 55 -3.01 -19.33 15.63
CA VAL A 55 -4.20 -18.47 15.78
C VAL A 55 -3.81 -16.98 15.62
N PHE A 56 -2.57 -16.61 15.94
CA PHE A 56 -2.06 -15.24 15.85
C PHE A 56 -1.59 -14.83 14.45
N PHE A 57 -0.98 -15.74 13.67
CA PHE A 57 -0.78 -15.53 12.24
C PHE A 57 -2.14 -15.31 11.56
N ALA A 58 -3.15 -16.12 11.89
CA ALA A 58 -4.50 -15.93 11.37
C ALA A 58 -5.14 -14.58 11.77
N ALA A 59 -4.91 -14.08 12.99
CA ALA A 59 -5.56 -12.86 13.50
C ALA A 59 -4.85 -11.55 13.07
N SER A 60 -3.52 -11.51 13.02
CA SER A 60 -2.76 -10.32 12.60
C SER A 60 -2.71 -10.17 11.07
N TYR A 61 -2.73 -11.28 10.32
CA TYR A 61 -2.93 -11.25 8.87
C TYR A 61 -4.40 -11.07 8.47
N SER A 62 -5.38 -11.22 9.39
CA SER A 62 -6.80 -11.15 9.03
C SER A 62 -7.26 -9.83 8.41
N LEU A 63 -6.53 -8.72 8.64
CA LEU A 63 -6.82 -7.39 8.08
C LEU A 63 -6.22 -7.14 6.70
N TRP A 64 -5.10 -7.79 6.39
CA TRP A 64 -4.30 -7.53 5.18
C TRP A 64 -4.26 -8.72 4.20
N GLY A 65 -4.49 -9.95 4.67
CA GLY A 65 -4.34 -11.20 3.92
C GLY A 65 -5.62 -11.79 3.35
N ARG A 66 -6.64 -10.97 3.04
CA ARG A 66 -7.97 -11.45 2.58
C ARG A 66 -8.30 -11.24 1.11
N PHE A 67 -7.40 -10.69 0.29
CA PHE A 67 -7.81 -10.14 -1.01
C PHE A 67 -6.86 -10.60 -2.14
N GLU A 68 -7.24 -11.68 -2.82
CA GLU A 68 -6.37 -12.41 -3.77
C GLU A 68 -6.46 -11.88 -5.21
N THR A 69 -7.57 -11.24 -5.58
CA THR A 69 -7.88 -10.72 -6.92
C THR A 69 -8.65 -9.38 -6.85
N PRO A 70 -8.74 -8.58 -7.93
CA PRO A 70 -9.63 -7.41 -7.98
C PRO A 70 -11.09 -7.69 -7.56
N ASP A 71 -11.54 -8.94 -7.75
CA ASP A 71 -12.88 -9.41 -7.36
C ASP A 71 -12.98 -9.79 -5.87
N ASP A 72 -11.87 -10.22 -5.25
CA ASP A 72 -11.79 -10.40 -3.79
C ASP A 72 -11.65 -9.07 -3.05
N VAL A 73 -11.21 -7.99 -3.72
CA VAL A 73 -10.99 -6.63 -3.17
C VAL A 73 -12.31 -5.91 -2.85
N GLY A 74 -13.32 -6.65 -2.37
CA GLY A 74 -14.55 -6.13 -1.79
C GLY A 74 -14.27 -4.89 -0.92
N HIS A 75 -14.47 -3.74 -1.56
CA HIS A 75 -14.47 -2.38 -1.03
C HIS A 75 -13.13 -1.69 -0.70
N TYR A 76 -12.28 -1.47 -1.71
CA TYR A 76 -11.41 -0.28 -1.74
C TYR A 76 -11.66 0.63 -2.98
N PRO A 77 -12.90 1.04 -3.33
CA PRO A 77 -13.07 2.06 -4.35
C PRO A 77 -12.66 3.41 -3.75
N VAL A 78 -11.40 3.81 -3.96
CA VAL A 78 -10.85 5.05 -3.39
C VAL A 78 -11.06 6.26 -4.30
N VAL A 79 -11.26 6.01 -5.59
CA VAL A 79 -11.76 6.96 -6.59
C VAL A 79 -13.06 6.38 -7.10
N ASP A 80 -14.11 7.18 -7.28
CA ASP A 80 -15.31 6.74 -8.01
C ASP A 80 -14.88 6.35 -9.44
N PRO A 81 -14.80 5.05 -9.79
CA PRO A 81 -14.27 4.63 -11.07
C PRO A 81 -15.20 5.02 -12.23
N HIS A 82 -16.49 5.24 -11.94
CA HIS A 82 -17.51 5.52 -12.93
C HIS A 82 -17.39 6.93 -13.53
N GLU A 83 -16.60 7.82 -12.90
CA GLU A 83 -16.48 9.23 -13.32
C GLU A 83 -15.18 9.56 -14.05
N CYS A 84 -14.27 8.60 -14.22
CA CYS A 84 -12.93 8.85 -14.77
C CYS A 84 -12.77 8.44 -16.25
N GLY A 85 -13.82 7.94 -16.89
CA GLY A 85 -13.76 7.44 -18.27
C GLY A 85 -13.01 6.11 -18.42
N SER A 86 -12.78 5.71 -19.67
CA SER A 86 -11.99 4.54 -20.03
C SER A 86 -10.50 4.73 -19.71
N ASP A 87 -9.76 3.62 -19.67
CA ASP A 87 -8.32 3.65 -19.39
C ASP A 87 -7.50 4.42 -20.43
N ALA A 88 -7.94 4.43 -21.69
CA ALA A 88 -7.31 5.23 -22.74
C ALA A 88 -7.55 6.74 -22.51
N GLU A 89 -8.79 7.11 -22.15
CA GLU A 89 -9.15 8.50 -21.86
C GLU A 89 -8.40 9.03 -20.63
N LYS A 90 -8.29 8.25 -19.56
CA LYS A 90 -7.53 8.65 -18.35
C LYS A 90 -6.10 9.07 -18.68
N VAL A 91 -5.41 8.29 -19.52
CA VAL A 91 -4.03 8.57 -19.93
C VAL A 91 -3.95 9.83 -20.79
N LEU A 92 -4.83 9.95 -21.78
CA LEU A 92 -4.87 11.13 -22.64
C LEU A 92 -5.12 12.39 -21.81
N ASN A 93 -6.11 12.33 -20.93
CA ASN A 93 -6.53 13.45 -20.08
C ASN A 93 -5.39 13.93 -19.16
N VAL A 94 -4.61 13.02 -18.55
CA VAL A 94 -3.49 13.44 -17.69
C VAL A 94 -2.34 14.04 -18.50
N PHE A 95 -2.10 13.59 -19.74
CA PHE A 95 -1.07 14.18 -20.61
C PHE A 95 -1.47 15.59 -21.07
N GLU A 96 -2.68 15.74 -21.60
CA GLU A 96 -3.22 17.01 -22.05
C GLU A 96 -3.31 18.02 -20.91
N TRP A 97 -3.82 17.60 -19.75
CA TRP A 97 -3.85 18.43 -18.55
C TRP A 97 -2.45 18.87 -18.14
N SER A 98 -1.47 17.97 -18.14
CA SER A 98 -0.09 18.32 -17.77
C SER A 98 0.49 19.36 -18.73
N GLN A 99 0.33 19.15 -20.04
CA GLN A 99 0.82 20.06 -21.08
C GLN A 99 0.14 21.44 -21.00
N LYS A 100 -1.18 21.47 -20.80
CA LYS A 100 -1.95 22.71 -20.61
C LYS A 100 -1.43 23.57 -19.45
N HIS A 101 -0.86 22.94 -18.42
CA HIS A 101 -0.32 23.63 -17.25
C HIS A 101 1.21 23.75 -17.27
N GLY A 102 1.82 23.71 -18.46
CA GLY A 102 3.23 24.05 -18.67
C GLY A 102 4.19 22.86 -18.56
N ALA A 103 3.71 21.62 -18.46
CA ALA A 103 4.58 20.47 -18.63
C ALA A 103 5.04 20.34 -20.08
N TYR A 104 6.31 19.98 -20.27
CA TYR A 104 6.76 19.44 -21.54
C TYR A 104 6.65 17.92 -21.47
N ILE A 105 5.95 17.35 -22.44
CA ILE A 105 5.95 15.92 -22.76
C ILE A 105 6.44 15.81 -24.20
N HIS A 106 7.46 15.00 -24.45
CA HIS A 106 8.03 14.86 -25.78
C HIS A 106 6.94 14.45 -26.79
N PRO A 107 6.84 15.10 -27.98
CA PRO A 107 5.75 14.86 -28.91
C PRO A 107 5.60 13.40 -29.37
N ASN A 108 6.70 12.65 -29.37
CA ASN A 108 6.74 11.21 -29.70
C ASN A 108 6.54 10.28 -28.51
N VAL A 109 6.11 10.76 -27.34
CA VAL A 109 5.75 9.90 -26.20
C VAL A 109 4.25 9.60 -26.22
N THR A 110 3.92 8.34 -25.97
CA THR A 110 2.56 7.84 -25.72
C THR A 110 2.63 6.75 -24.64
N THR A 111 1.54 6.01 -24.40
CA THR A 111 1.56 4.80 -23.57
C THR A 111 1.34 3.55 -24.42
N GLY A 112 1.82 2.42 -23.91
CA GLY A 112 1.59 1.09 -24.47
C GLY A 112 1.44 0.06 -23.36
N LEU A 113 1.02 -1.15 -23.74
CA LEU A 113 1.09 -2.33 -22.88
C LEU A 113 2.32 -3.13 -23.27
N PHE A 114 3.09 -3.55 -22.27
CA PHE A 114 4.30 -4.33 -22.44
C PHE A 114 4.20 -5.62 -21.62
N ASP A 115 4.74 -6.70 -22.17
CA ASP A 115 4.87 -7.96 -21.45
C ASP A 115 6.15 -7.89 -20.61
N LEU A 116 6.02 -7.56 -19.31
CA LEU A 116 7.12 -7.51 -18.34
C LEU A 116 6.84 -8.48 -17.20
N GLU A 117 7.81 -9.32 -16.84
CA GLU A 117 7.72 -10.29 -15.74
C GLU A 117 6.45 -11.17 -15.79
N GLY A 118 6.08 -11.60 -17.00
CA GLY A 118 4.89 -12.44 -17.22
C GLY A 118 3.54 -11.72 -17.09
N ASN A 119 3.54 -10.38 -16.99
CA ASN A 119 2.33 -9.56 -16.87
C ASN A 119 2.26 -8.51 -17.98
N LYS A 120 1.04 -8.21 -18.44
CA LYS A 120 0.78 -7.03 -19.28
C LYS A 120 0.73 -5.79 -18.40
N VAL A 121 1.77 -4.97 -18.47
CA VAL A 121 1.87 -3.73 -17.69
C VAL A 121 1.87 -2.51 -18.60
N ARG A 122 1.25 -1.43 -18.13
CA ARG A 122 1.31 -0.15 -18.82
C ARG A 122 2.70 0.44 -18.68
N GLY A 123 3.20 1.05 -19.75
CA GLY A 123 4.43 1.81 -19.76
C GLY A 123 4.36 2.96 -20.75
N LEU A 124 5.38 3.80 -20.75
CA LEU A 124 5.57 4.80 -21.79
C LEU A 124 6.17 4.17 -23.05
N MET A 125 5.70 4.61 -24.21
CA MET A 125 6.12 4.10 -25.51
C MET A 125 6.49 5.26 -26.42
N ALA A 126 7.54 5.09 -27.21
CA ALA A 126 7.86 5.98 -28.30
C ALA A 126 6.94 5.70 -29.50
N LYS A 127 6.25 6.71 -30.03
CA LYS A 127 5.49 6.61 -31.29
C LYS A 127 6.28 7.07 -32.52
N GLY A 128 7.52 7.52 -32.30
CA GLY A 128 8.47 7.99 -33.31
C GLY A 128 9.88 8.05 -32.72
N ALA A 129 10.83 8.64 -33.44
CA ALA A 129 12.21 8.74 -32.97
C ALA A 129 12.33 9.66 -31.74
N ILE A 130 13.16 9.27 -30.77
CA ILE A 130 13.62 10.10 -29.65
C ILE A 130 15.11 9.79 -29.46
N ALA A 131 15.98 10.77 -29.66
CA ALA A 131 17.42 10.54 -29.55
C ALA A 131 17.86 10.45 -28.08
N GLN A 132 18.96 9.71 -27.84
CA GLN A 132 19.58 9.62 -26.52
C GLN A 132 19.90 11.03 -26.00
N GLY A 133 19.56 11.29 -24.74
CA GLY A 133 19.77 12.59 -24.11
C GLY A 133 18.69 13.62 -24.42
N GLU A 134 17.79 13.37 -25.37
CA GLU A 134 16.65 14.26 -25.59
C GLU A 134 15.71 14.25 -24.39
N LYS A 135 15.13 15.42 -24.13
CA LYS A 135 14.14 15.62 -23.07
C LYS A 135 12.90 14.80 -23.39
N VAL A 136 12.53 13.91 -22.46
CA VAL A 136 11.28 13.14 -22.48
C VAL A 136 10.21 13.92 -21.71
N PHE A 137 10.52 14.37 -20.49
CA PHE A 137 9.63 15.20 -19.67
C PHE A 137 10.35 16.39 -19.05
N LEU A 138 9.62 17.49 -18.89
CA LEU A 138 9.89 18.54 -17.91
C LEU A 138 8.58 18.87 -17.19
N MET A 139 8.47 18.45 -15.94
CA MET A 139 7.30 18.64 -15.09
C MET A 139 7.55 19.81 -14.14
N PRO A 140 6.84 20.95 -14.30
CA PRO A 140 7.03 22.10 -13.43
C PRO A 140 6.54 21.82 -12.01
N SER A 141 7.11 22.52 -11.04
CA SER A 141 6.93 22.25 -9.61
C SER A 141 5.48 22.40 -9.12
N ASN A 142 4.68 23.24 -9.79
CA ASN A 142 3.26 23.46 -9.49
C ASN A 142 2.35 22.27 -9.83
N LEU A 143 2.82 21.31 -10.65
CA LEU A 143 2.06 20.09 -10.96
C LEU A 143 2.38 18.94 -10.00
N LEU A 144 3.45 19.06 -9.24
CA LEU A 144 3.92 18.01 -8.34
C LEU A 144 3.00 17.91 -7.12
N LEU A 145 2.55 16.70 -6.80
CA LEU A 145 1.74 16.44 -5.62
C LEU A 145 2.65 15.96 -4.50
N ASN A 146 2.93 16.86 -3.55
CA ASN A 146 3.86 16.66 -2.44
C ASN A 146 3.49 17.56 -1.23
N LEU A 147 4.28 17.54 -0.16
CA LEU A 147 4.01 18.35 1.04
C LEU A 147 4.03 19.86 0.79
N ALA A 148 4.72 20.36 -0.24
CA ALA A 148 4.63 21.77 -0.60
C ALA A 148 3.24 22.11 -1.15
N ALA A 149 2.64 21.22 -1.96
CA ALA A 149 1.26 21.37 -2.39
C ALA A 149 0.27 21.36 -1.20
N VAL A 150 0.49 20.48 -0.22
CA VAL A 150 -0.32 20.45 1.02
C VAL A 150 -0.26 21.79 1.75
N ARG A 151 0.94 22.35 1.94
CA ARG A 151 1.14 23.61 2.67
C ARG A 151 0.57 24.82 1.94
N SER A 152 0.60 24.81 0.61
CA SER A 152 0.09 25.91 -0.22
C SER A 152 -1.43 25.88 -0.41
N ASP A 153 -2.09 24.74 -0.15
CA ASP A 153 -3.56 24.68 -0.18
C ASP A 153 -4.15 25.54 0.97
N PRO A 154 -5.09 26.46 0.69
CA PRO A 154 -5.62 27.38 1.70
C PRO A 154 -6.28 26.70 2.90
N VAL A 155 -6.87 25.52 2.70
CA VAL A 155 -7.60 24.78 3.74
C VAL A 155 -6.68 23.76 4.40
N MET A 156 -6.03 22.93 3.59
CA MET A 156 -5.17 21.85 4.04
C MET A 156 -3.84 22.34 4.60
N GLY A 157 -3.35 23.51 4.20
CA GLY A 157 -2.17 24.14 4.78
C GLY A 157 -2.37 24.50 6.25
N LYS A 158 -3.56 25.01 6.61
CA LYS A 158 -3.94 25.24 8.02
C LYS A 158 -4.01 23.92 8.79
N VAL A 159 -4.71 22.92 8.25
CA VAL A 159 -4.85 21.61 8.88
C VAL A 159 -3.48 20.97 9.12
N TYR A 160 -2.59 21.02 8.12
CA TYR A 160 -1.24 20.49 8.19
C TYR A 160 -0.45 21.15 9.33
N ASN A 161 -0.35 22.48 9.32
CA ASN A 161 0.41 23.25 10.32
C ASN A 161 -0.08 23.01 11.75
N GLU A 162 -1.38 22.83 11.92
CA GLU A 162 -2.02 22.66 13.22
C GLU A 162 -2.10 21.20 13.70
N THR A 163 -1.73 20.22 12.86
CA THR A 163 -1.85 18.79 13.15
C THR A 163 -0.48 18.13 13.15
N ASN A 164 0.14 18.07 14.33
CA ASN A 164 1.53 17.63 14.47
C ASN A 164 1.86 16.28 13.82
N ALA A 165 0.95 15.32 13.89
CA ALA A 165 1.13 13.98 13.34
C ALA A 165 1.24 13.94 11.81
N MET A 166 0.81 15.00 11.09
CA MET A 166 0.88 15.06 9.63
C MET A 166 2.27 15.41 9.10
N HIS A 167 3.15 15.99 9.92
CA HIS A 167 4.47 16.48 9.49
C HIS A 167 5.52 15.38 9.31
N ASP A 168 5.26 14.20 9.85
CA ASP A 168 6.23 13.11 9.87
C ASP A 168 5.95 12.12 8.72
N GLY A 169 6.95 11.91 7.87
CA GLY A 169 6.93 10.99 6.74
C GLY A 169 5.84 11.29 5.72
N LEU A 170 5.13 10.23 5.29
CA LEU A 170 4.15 10.27 4.21
C LEU A 170 2.74 10.69 4.63
N GLY A 171 2.50 10.83 5.94
CA GLY A 171 1.16 10.92 6.52
C GLY A 171 0.34 12.12 6.02
N GLY A 172 0.92 13.33 6.03
CA GLY A 172 0.25 14.53 5.55
C GLY A 172 -0.10 14.46 4.06
N LEU A 173 0.79 13.90 3.24
CA LEU A 173 0.53 13.71 1.81
C LEU A 173 -0.54 12.65 1.56
N ALA A 174 -0.57 11.56 2.35
CA ALA A 174 -1.59 10.52 2.24
C ALA A 174 -2.99 11.07 2.55
N VAL A 175 -3.13 11.88 3.62
CA VAL A 175 -4.40 12.56 3.93
C VAL A 175 -4.82 13.50 2.79
N TYR A 176 -3.87 14.26 2.24
CA TYR A 176 -4.17 15.18 1.15
C TYR A 176 -4.61 14.44 -0.12
N LEU A 177 -3.92 13.36 -0.48
CA LEU A 177 -4.29 12.51 -1.62
C LEU A 177 -5.68 11.90 -1.45
N MET A 178 -6.04 11.44 -0.24
CA MET A 178 -7.40 10.95 0.03
C MET A 178 -8.46 12.04 -0.19
N ARG A 179 -8.21 13.26 0.32
CA ARG A 179 -9.14 14.38 0.14
C ARG A 179 -9.30 14.72 -1.35
N GLU A 180 -8.18 14.88 -2.06
CA GLU A 180 -8.21 15.22 -3.48
C GLU A 180 -8.85 14.11 -4.31
N SER A 181 -8.74 12.84 -3.91
CA SER A 181 -9.39 11.73 -4.62
C SER A 181 -10.91 11.74 -4.53
N MET A 182 -11.46 12.37 -3.49
CA MET A 182 -12.90 12.55 -3.27
C MET A 182 -13.41 13.88 -3.85
N ASN A 183 -12.51 14.82 -4.15
CA ASN A 183 -12.85 16.11 -4.73
C ASN A 183 -12.98 16.03 -6.26
N LYS A 184 -14.22 16.05 -6.77
CA LYS A 184 -14.50 16.02 -8.22
C LYS A 184 -13.94 17.23 -8.97
N SER A 185 -13.74 18.35 -8.26
CA SER A 185 -13.16 19.59 -8.79
C SER A 185 -11.67 19.72 -8.47
N SER A 186 -11.00 18.63 -8.06
CA SER A 186 -9.56 18.66 -7.78
C SER A 186 -8.76 19.16 -8.98
N PHE A 187 -7.79 20.03 -8.73
CA PHE A 187 -6.82 20.44 -9.74
C PHE A 187 -6.09 19.22 -10.33
N TRP A 188 -5.78 18.22 -9.50
CA TRP A 188 -5.11 16.97 -9.89
C TRP A 188 -6.08 15.87 -10.35
N ARG A 189 -7.36 16.19 -10.60
CA ARG A 189 -8.38 15.17 -10.97
C ARG A 189 -7.94 14.28 -12.14
N PRO A 190 -7.39 14.78 -13.25
CA PRO A 190 -6.92 13.92 -14.35
C PRO A 190 -5.82 12.95 -13.91
N TYR A 191 -4.89 13.41 -13.06
CA TYR A 191 -3.85 12.54 -12.52
C TYR A 191 -4.43 11.47 -11.59
N ILE A 192 -5.29 11.86 -10.65
CA ILE A 192 -5.88 10.92 -9.70
C ILE A 192 -6.73 9.87 -10.41
N CYS A 193 -7.46 10.26 -11.46
CA CYS A 193 -8.19 9.33 -12.31
C CYS A 193 -7.26 8.32 -13.02
N SER A 194 -6.01 8.68 -13.32
CA SER A 194 -5.03 7.80 -13.95
C SER A 194 -4.31 6.85 -12.97
N LEU A 195 -4.43 7.09 -11.65
CA LEU A 195 -3.84 6.22 -10.64
C LEU A 195 -4.55 4.86 -10.59
N PRO A 196 -3.82 3.78 -10.29
CA PRO A 196 -4.45 2.48 -10.12
C PRO A 196 -5.33 2.46 -8.87
N SER A 197 -6.46 1.78 -8.97
CA SER A 197 -7.33 1.50 -7.82
C SER A 197 -6.66 0.57 -6.79
N TYR A 198 -5.71 -0.24 -7.24
CA TYR A 198 -4.96 -1.18 -6.42
C TYR A 198 -3.49 -1.26 -6.87
N VAL A 199 -2.57 -1.30 -5.91
CA VAL A 199 -1.15 -1.56 -6.16
C VAL A 199 -0.84 -2.98 -5.66
N PRO A 200 -0.34 -3.90 -6.49
CA PRO A 200 -0.09 -5.30 -6.13
C PRO A 200 1.14 -5.47 -5.23
N LEU A 201 1.17 -4.77 -4.10
CA LEU A 201 2.26 -4.84 -3.14
C LEU A 201 2.11 -6.09 -2.25
N PRO A 202 3.22 -6.77 -1.91
CA PRO A 202 3.21 -7.94 -1.04
C PRO A 202 2.52 -7.74 0.31
N ILE A 203 2.50 -6.51 0.84
CA ILE A 203 1.81 -6.16 2.10
C ILE A 203 0.32 -6.55 2.10
N PHE A 204 -0.29 -6.66 0.91
CA PHE A 204 -1.69 -7.03 0.69
C PHE A 204 -1.90 -8.51 0.29
N PHE A 205 -0.84 -9.30 0.16
CA PHE A 205 -0.98 -10.68 -0.30
C PHE A 205 -1.49 -11.58 0.83
N SER A 206 -2.30 -12.58 0.45
CA SER A 206 -2.55 -13.72 1.32
C SER A 206 -1.24 -14.47 1.60
N GLU A 207 -1.18 -15.18 2.71
CA GLU A 207 0.02 -15.96 3.09
C GLU A 207 0.43 -16.94 1.99
N LYS A 208 -0.54 -17.66 1.42
CA LYS A 208 -0.31 -18.59 0.31
C LYS A 208 0.29 -17.89 -0.92
N LYS A 209 -0.20 -16.70 -1.27
CA LYS A 209 0.32 -15.92 -2.39
C LYS A 209 1.72 -15.38 -2.09
N LEU A 210 1.95 -14.87 -0.88
CA LEU A 210 3.25 -14.37 -0.46
C LEU A 210 4.31 -15.48 -0.51
N GLU A 211 4.02 -16.65 0.07
CA GLU A 211 4.93 -17.80 0.05
C GLU A 211 5.22 -18.29 -1.37
N ARG A 212 4.20 -18.33 -2.22
CA ARG A 212 4.38 -18.65 -3.65
C ARG A 212 5.31 -17.64 -4.33
N VAL A 213 5.06 -16.34 -4.14
CA VAL A 213 5.85 -15.26 -4.75
C VAL A 213 7.30 -15.29 -4.25
N LYS A 214 7.53 -15.49 -2.94
CA LYS A 214 8.87 -15.68 -2.37
C LYS A 214 9.63 -16.80 -3.06
N ARG A 215 9.03 -17.99 -3.16
CA ARG A 215 9.64 -19.17 -3.80
C ARG A 215 9.91 -18.95 -5.29
N GLN A 216 9.04 -18.21 -5.97
CA GLN A 216 9.14 -17.98 -7.41
C GLN A 216 10.11 -16.87 -7.79
N GLN A 217 10.23 -15.82 -6.98
CA GLN A 217 10.90 -14.58 -7.37
C GLN A 217 12.11 -14.22 -6.51
N LEU A 218 12.34 -14.88 -5.36
CA LEU A 218 13.44 -14.55 -4.46
C LEU A 218 14.23 -15.80 -4.03
N PRO A 219 15.57 -15.69 -3.93
CA PRO A 219 16.38 -16.65 -3.19
C PRO A 219 15.93 -16.77 -1.73
N GLU A 220 16.00 -17.96 -1.14
CA GLU A 220 15.52 -18.24 0.22
C GLU A 220 16.15 -17.33 1.28
N GLU A 221 17.45 -17.00 1.13
CA GLU A 221 18.15 -16.11 2.05
C GLU A 221 17.60 -14.67 2.04
N GLN A 222 16.82 -14.27 1.03
CA GLN A 222 16.20 -12.96 0.94
C GLN A 222 14.77 -12.93 1.50
N TRP A 223 14.17 -14.07 1.86
CA TRP A 223 12.78 -14.10 2.34
C TRP A 223 12.61 -13.30 3.63
N ARG A 224 13.57 -13.41 4.56
CA ARG A 224 13.58 -12.61 5.79
C ARG A 224 13.65 -11.10 5.52
N ASN A 225 14.40 -10.69 4.50
CA ASN A 225 14.48 -9.28 4.10
C ASN A 225 13.13 -8.78 3.59
N LEU A 226 12.46 -9.57 2.75
CA LEU A 226 11.11 -9.24 2.28
C LEU A 226 10.13 -9.11 3.45
N ASP A 227 10.12 -10.09 4.36
CA ASP A 227 9.22 -10.09 5.52
C ASP A 227 9.42 -8.85 6.39
N ASN A 228 10.68 -8.53 6.72
CA ASN A 228 10.99 -7.36 7.52
C ASN A 228 10.62 -6.04 6.85
N LEU A 229 10.83 -5.92 5.54
CA LEU A 229 10.40 -4.76 4.76
C LEU A 229 8.86 -4.62 4.75
N MET A 230 8.14 -5.72 4.57
CA MET A 230 6.67 -5.72 4.60
C MET A 230 6.12 -5.32 5.96
N GLU A 231 6.68 -5.87 7.02
CA GLU A 231 6.27 -5.57 8.39
C GLU A 231 6.55 -4.11 8.75
N SER A 232 7.72 -3.58 8.39
CA SER A 232 8.04 -2.16 8.55
C SER A 232 7.05 -1.23 7.82
N ARG A 233 6.62 -1.61 6.61
CA ARG A 233 5.61 -0.87 5.83
C ARG A 233 4.23 -0.91 6.48
N ARG A 234 3.81 -2.07 7.01
CA ARG A 234 2.55 -2.20 7.76
C ARG A 234 2.59 -1.32 9.00
N ASP A 235 3.67 -1.39 9.78
CA ASP A 235 3.84 -0.58 10.99
C ASP A 235 3.75 0.92 10.66
N THR A 236 4.41 1.35 9.57
CA THR A 236 4.33 2.75 9.10
C THR A 236 2.89 3.15 8.82
N ILE A 237 2.13 2.36 8.05
CA ILE A 237 0.75 2.69 7.70
C ILE A 237 -0.16 2.72 8.95
N GLU A 238 -0.04 1.72 9.81
CA GLU A 238 -0.86 1.58 11.03
C GLU A 238 -0.57 2.69 12.05
N LEU A 239 0.71 2.98 12.31
CA LEU A 239 1.14 4.04 13.24
C LEU A 239 0.76 5.43 12.73
N LYS A 240 0.91 5.71 11.43
CA LYS A 240 0.50 6.99 10.86
C LYS A 240 -1.01 7.17 10.88
N PHE A 241 -1.77 6.12 10.56
CA PHE A 241 -3.23 6.19 10.60
C PHE A 241 -3.74 6.45 12.03
N THR A 242 -3.22 5.73 13.02
CA THR A 242 -3.63 5.87 14.42
C THR A 242 -3.17 7.17 15.06
N SER A 243 -2.07 7.76 14.61
CA SER A 243 -1.61 9.07 15.11
C SER A 243 -2.35 10.25 14.45
N ILE A 244 -2.69 10.16 13.16
CA ILE A 244 -3.25 11.27 12.40
C ILE A 244 -4.77 11.33 12.51
N MET A 245 -5.46 10.23 12.22
CA MET A 245 -6.91 10.27 12.02
C MET A 245 -7.69 10.67 13.28
N PRO A 246 -7.38 10.20 14.50
CA PRO A 246 -8.06 10.67 15.70
C PRO A 246 -7.87 12.17 15.99
N ALA A 247 -6.76 12.76 15.55
CA ALA A 247 -6.55 14.20 15.67
C ALA A 247 -7.45 14.97 14.69
N LEU A 248 -7.53 14.49 13.44
CA LEU A 248 -8.37 15.08 12.41
C LEU A 248 -9.87 14.94 12.73
N PHE A 249 -10.32 13.77 13.16
CA PHE A 249 -11.73 13.53 13.51
C PHE A 249 -12.22 14.42 14.66
N ARG A 250 -11.37 14.67 15.67
CA ARG A 250 -11.75 15.56 16.77
C ARG A 250 -11.71 17.03 16.41
N LYS A 251 -10.69 17.46 15.66
CA LYS A 251 -10.44 18.88 15.41
C LYS A 251 -11.21 19.41 14.20
N TYR A 252 -11.49 18.56 13.23
CA TYR A 252 -12.06 18.91 11.93
C TYR A 252 -13.12 17.88 11.46
N PRO A 253 -14.11 17.51 12.29
CA PRO A 253 -15.05 16.41 11.98
C PRO A 253 -15.81 16.58 10.67
N ASP A 254 -16.20 17.82 10.31
CA ASP A 254 -16.93 18.10 9.07
C ASP A 254 -16.06 17.95 7.82
N MET A 255 -14.75 18.21 7.95
CA MET A 255 -13.80 18.10 6.85
C MET A 255 -13.27 16.67 6.69
N PHE A 256 -13.21 15.91 7.79
CA PHE A 256 -12.71 14.55 7.84
C PHE A 256 -13.74 13.58 8.43
N PRO A 257 -14.89 13.37 7.77
CA PRO A 257 -15.88 12.42 8.25
C PRO A 257 -15.28 11.00 8.31
N ILE A 258 -15.50 10.30 9.43
CA ILE A 258 -14.93 8.98 9.74
C ILE A 258 -15.23 7.98 8.63
N ARG A 259 -16.42 8.06 8.03
CA ARG A 259 -16.83 7.23 6.90
C ARG A 259 -15.86 7.32 5.71
N ASP A 260 -15.44 8.53 5.36
CA ASP A 260 -14.70 8.80 4.13
C ASP A 260 -13.19 8.72 4.33
N PHE A 261 -12.71 8.94 5.57
CA PHE A 261 -11.30 8.84 5.93
C PHE A 261 -10.97 7.50 6.60
N SER A 262 -11.32 6.42 5.91
CA SER A 262 -11.15 5.06 6.40
C SER A 262 -9.71 4.55 6.27
N TYR A 263 -9.35 3.56 7.08
CA TYR A 263 -8.05 2.87 6.97
C TYR A 263 -7.81 2.30 5.58
N PRO A 264 -8.81 1.67 4.93
CA PRO A 264 -8.70 1.26 3.55
C PRO A 264 -8.14 2.32 2.58
N ARG A 265 -8.76 3.50 2.58
CA ARG A 265 -8.36 4.61 1.71
C ARG A 265 -6.99 5.17 2.08
N PHE A 266 -6.68 5.20 3.37
CA PHE A 266 -5.35 5.62 3.83
C PHE A 266 -4.25 4.65 3.38
N ALA A 267 -4.47 3.33 3.52
CA ALA A 267 -3.52 2.31 3.06
C ALA A 267 -3.30 2.38 1.54
N TRP A 268 -4.36 2.64 0.77
CA TRP A 268 -4.23 2.91 -0.68
C TRP A 268 -3.36 4.15 -0.94
N ALA A 269 -3.64 5.27 -0.28
CA ALA A 269 -2.90 6.52 -0.49
C ALA A 269 -1.42 6.32 -0.16
N CYS A 270 -1.12 5.68 0.97
CA CYS A 270 0.24 5.30 1.33
C CYS A 270 0.88 4.41 0.26
N SER A 271 0.16 3.43 -0.29
CA SER A 271 0.68 2.50 -1.29
C SER A 271 0.99 3.18 -2.63
N ILE A 272 0.13 4.10 -3.07
CA ILE A 272 0.40 4.97 -4.23
C ILE A 272 1.69 5.75 -4.00
N ILE A 273 1.79 6.44 -2.86
CA ILE A 273 2.94 7.29 -2.54
C ILE A 273 4.21 6.43 -2.44
N MET A 274 4.16 5.28 -1.77
CA MET A 274 5.34 4.42 -1.57
C MET A 274 5.83 3.71 -2.84
N SER A 275 4.98 3.59 -3.87
CA SER A 275 5.32 2.89 -5.13
C SER A 275 5.60 3.82 -6.32
N ARG A 276 5.20 5.10 -6.24
CA ARG A 276 5.24 6.03 -7.40
C ARG A 276 6.00 7.32 -7.16
N THR A 277 6.68 7.44 -6.02
CA THR A 277 7.30 8.72 -5.64
C THR A 277 8.78 8.79 -5.87
N TRP A 278 9.24 10.00 -6.21
CA TRP A 278 10.63 10.39 -6.11
C TRP A 278 10.87 11.00 -4.74
N GLY A 279 11.86 10.48 -4.03
CA GLY A 279 12.27 11.00 -2.74
C GLY A 279 13.14 12.25 -2.90
N LYS A 280 12.71 13.38 -2.35
CA LYS A 280 13.54 14.59 -2.18
C LYS A 280 13.62 14.91 -0.68
N ARG A 281 14.77 15.38 -0.20
CA ARG A 281 14.84 15.98 1.15
C ARG A 281 14.34 17.42 1.09
N PHE A 282 13.46 17.83 2.01
CA PHE A 282 12.98 19.21 2.14
C PHE A 282 13.11 19.69 3.58
N GLN A 283 13.30 21.00 3.76
CA GLN A 283 13.39 21.64 5.07
C GLN A 283 11.99 21.83 5.70
N ASP A 284 11.64 21.10 6.75
CA ASP A 284 10.42 21.30 7.53
C ASP A 284 10.76 21.96 8.86
N GLU A 285 10.46 23.26 9.00
CA GLU A 285 10.73 23.99 10.23
C GLU A 285 9.87 23.53 11.41
N VAL A 286 8.65 23.05 11.13
CA VAL A 286 7.78 22.49 12.16
C VAL A 286 8.35 21.15 12.65
N LEU A 287 8.93 20.35 11.75
CA LEU A 287 9.67 19.15 12.12
C LEU A 287 10.93 19.50 12.92
N ARG A 288 11.71 20.49 12.47
CA ARG A 288 12.91 20.99 13.19
C ARG A 288 12.58 21.31 14.63
N ASN A 289 11.51 22.08 14.86
CA ASN A 289 11.11 22.52 16.19
C ASN A 289 10.67 21.36 17.11
N LYS A 290 10.28 20.21 16.54
CA LYS A 290 9.77 19.06 17.31
C LYS A 290 10.82 17.98 17.55
N THR A 291 11.59 17.64 16.53
CA THR A 291 12.47 16.46 16.55
C THR A 291 13.94 16.84 16.44
N GLY A 292 14.25 18.13 16.27
CA GLY A 292 15.57 18.62 15.90
C GLY A 292 15.94 18.32 14.43
N ASN A 293 15.12 17.54 13.70
CA ASN A 293 15.38 17.20 12.32
C ASN A 293 14.79 18.24 11.38
N LEU A 294 15.65 19.01 10.71
CA LEU A 294 15.21 19.98 9.71
C LEU A 294 14.76 19.33 8.41
N THR A 295 15.23 18.13 8.07
CA THR A 295 14.94 17.53 6.76
C THR A 295 14.00 16.33 6.85
N THR A 296 12.84 16.44 6.21
CA THR A 296 11.96 15.30 5.93
C THR A 296 12.18 14.78 4.53
N GLN A 297 12.00 13.47 4.32
CA GLN A 297 11.97 12.89 2.98
C GLN A 297 10.58 13.13 2.39
N VAL A 298 10.50 14.10 1.48
CA VAL A 298 9.32 14.38 0.69
C VAL A 298 9.19 13.31 -0.39
N GLN A 299 8.13 12.54 -0.28
CA GLN A 299 7.63 11.73 -1.36
C GLN A 299 6.86 12.65 -2.32
N THR A 300 7.23 12.64 -3.60
CA THR A 300 6.61 13.47 -4.63
C THR A 300 5.99 12.61 -5.71
N LEU A 301 4.68 12.77 -5.91
CA LEU A 301 3.93 12.19 -7.02
C LEU A 301 4.01 13.14 -8.22
N VAL A 302 4.18 12.58 -9.41
CA VAL A 302 4.51 13.34 -10.62
C VAL A 302 3.57 12.91 -11.73
N PRO A 303 2.51 13.69 -11.97
CA PRO A 303 1.54 13.38 -13.01
C PRO A 303 2.18 13.07 -14.36
N ALA A 304 1.66 12.05 -15.06
CA ALA A 304 2.14 11.53 -16.35
C ALA A 304 3.57 10.94 -16.35
N ALA A 305 4.51 11.51 -15.60
CA ALA A 305 5.91 11.09 -15.59
C ALA A 305 6.19 9.89 -14.68
N ASP A 306 5.21 9.40 -13.91
CA ASP A 306 5.26 8.19 -13.06
C ASP A 306 4.84 6.90 -13.77
N MET A 307 4.63 6.96 -15.09
CA MET A 307 4.29 5.81 -15.94
C MET A 307 5.45 5.00 -16.54
N PRO A 308 6.69 5.52 -16.74
CA PRO A 308 7.75 4.71 -17.33
C PRO A 308 8.22 3.62 -16.36
N ASN A 309 8.39 2.40 -16.88
CA ASN A 309 8.83 1.25 -16.10
C ASN A 309 10.34 1.30 -15.80
N HIS A 310 10.75 0.42 -14.88
CA HIS A 310 12.14 0.31 -14.47
C HIS A 310 13.02 -0.37 -15.53
N LEU A 311 14.18 0.22 -15.80
CA LEU A 311 15.34 -0.46 -16.39
C LEU A 311 16.62 -0.05 -15.63
N PRO A 312 17.50 -1.00 -15.23
CA PRO A 312 18.73 -0.67 -14.49
C PRO A 312 19.64 0.32 -15.21
N GLU A 313 19.78 0.20 -16.53
CA GLU A 313 20.65 1.02 -17.38
C GLU A 313 20.04 2.39 -17.72
N ALA A 314 18.76 2.60 -17.44
CA ALA A 314 18.12 3.87 -17.73
C ALA A 314 18.58 4.97 -16.77
N PHE A 315 18.41 6.23 -17.19
CA PHE A 315 18.70 7.36 -16.32
C PHE A 315 17.64 7.51 -15.22
N GLN A 316 18.05 8.01 -14.05
CA GLN A 316 17.12 8.51 -13.04
C GLN A 316 16.59 9.89 -13.46
N ALA A 317 15.36 10.22 -13.07
CA ALA A 317 14.86 11.59 -13.17
C ALA A 317 15.68 12.53 -12.29
N ARG A 318 15.83 13.78 -12.73
CA ARG A 318 16.59 14.83 -12.04
C ARG A 318 15.64 15.92 -11.58
N THR A 319 15.92 16.50 -10.42
CA THR A 319 15.25 17.73 -9.97
C THR A 319 16.11 18.92 -10.35
N LEU A 320 15.55 19.89 -11.06
CA LEU A 320 16.21 21.14 -11.41
C LEU A 320 16.18 22.14 -10.22
N PRO A 321 17.02 23.19 -10.22
CA PRO A 321 16.99 24.23 -9.19
C PRO A 321 15.61 24.91 -9.04
N SER A 322 14.85 25.00 -10.13
CA SER A 322 13.45 25.49 -10.13
C SER A 322 12.47 24.58 -9.38
N GLY A 323 12.90 23.41 -8.91
CA GLY A 323 12.04 22.37 -8.33
C GLY A 323 11.32 21.52 -9.37
N SER A 324 11.48 21.81 -10.66
CA SER A 324 10.90 21.00 -11.75
C SER A 324 11.58 19.63 -11.84
N LEU A 325 10.84 18.61 -12.24
CA LEU A 325 11.37 17.28 -12.52
C LEU A 325 11.63 17.09 -14.01
N PHE A 326 12.76 16.50 -14.33
CA PHE A 326 13.29 16.41 -15.68
C PHE A 326 13.77 14.98 -15.97
N LEU A 327 13.34 14.45 -17.11
CA LEU A 327 13.72 13.11 -17.59
C LEU A 327 14.20 13.21 -19.04
N ILE A 328 15.27 12.49 -19.35
CA ILE A 328 15.85 12.37 -20.69
C ILE A 328 15.89 10.91 -21.14
N ALA A 329 15.92 10.69 -22.45
CA ALA A 329 16.01 9.35 -23.02
C ALA A 329 17.38 8.73 -22.73
N HIS A 330 17.39 7.49 -22.23
CA HIS A 330 18.63 6.78 -21.88
C HIS A 330 19.37 6.21 -23.10
N ARG A 331 18.66 6.02 -24.21
CA ARG A 331 19.18 5.54 -25.50
C ARG A 331 18.37 6.16 -26.65
N ASN A 332 18.80 5.91 -27.89
CA ASN A 332 17.98 6.18 -29.06
C ASN A 332 16.75 5.24 -29.05
N LEU A 333 15.56 5.83 -29.18
CA LEU A 333 14.27 5.14 -29.22
C LEU A 333 13.65 5.34 -30.59
N THR A 334 12.94 4.31 -31.06
CA THR A 334 12.16 4.29 -32.29
C THR A 334 10.72 3.91 -31.98
N LYS A 335 9.83 3.99 -32.99
CA LYS A 335 8.41 3.66 -32.81
C LYS A 335 8.25 2.24 -32.24
N GLY A 336 7.53 2.12 -31.13
CA GLY A 336 7.29 0.87 -30.40
C GLY A 336 8.23 0.63 -29.23
N ASP A 337 9.37 1.34 -29.14
CA ASP A 337 10.28 1.19 -28.02
C ASP A 337 9.65 1.70 -26.71
N GLN A 338 9.88 0.97 -25.62
CA GLN A 338 9.52 1.42 -24.29
C GLN A 338 10.48 2.52 -23.80
N VAL A 339 9.92 3.59 -23.24
CA VAL A 339 10.67 4.61 -22.51
C VAL A 339 10.82 4.14 -21.06
N TYR A 340 12.07 3.94 -20.64
CA TYR A 340 12.40 3.48 -19.29
C TYR A 340 13.02 4.58 -18.42
N ILE A 341 12.93 4.38 -17.11
CA ILE A 341 13.61 5.16 -16.07
C ILE A 341 14.29 4.18 -15.08
N SER A 342 15.35 4.60 -14.41
CA SER A 342 15.88 3.83 -13.27
C SER A 342 15.19 4.23 -11.97
N TYR A 343 14.63 3.25 -11.24
CA TYR A 343 14.07 3.42 -9.89
C TYR A 343 15.18 3.43 -8.82
N GLY A 344 16.43 3.42 -9.25
CA GLY A 344 17.60 3.35 -8.41
C GLY A 344 17.98 1.92 -8.02
N PRO A 345 19.14 1.77 -7.37
CA PRO A 345 19.84 0.50 -7.37
C PRO A 345 19.47 -0.32 -6.12
N LYS A 346 18.33 -1.02 -6.21
CA LYS A 346 17.69 -1.81 -5.15
C LYS A 346 17.91 -3.31 -5.33
N CYS A 347 17.82 -4.08 -4.24
CA CYS A 347 17.76 -5.53 -4.33
C CYS A 347 16.38 -6.07 -4.70
N ASP A 348 16.29 -7.35 -5.02
CA ASP A 348 15.03 -7.97 -5.44
C ASP A 348 13.97 -7.91 -4.33
N ALA A 349 14.35 -8.12 -3.07
CA ALA A 349 13.42 -7.99 -1.95
C ALA A 349 12.91 -6.55 -1.78
N GLU A 350 13.75 -5.53 -2.02
CA GLU A 350 13.32 -4.13 -2.04
C GLU A 350 12.38 -3.86 -3.22
N PHE A 351 12.71 -4.31 -4.43
CA PHE A 351 11.86 -4.13 -5.60
C PHE A 351 10.47 -4.76 -5.39
N LEU A 352 10.44 -5.99 -4.90
CA LEU A 352 9.20 -6.70 -4.64
C LEU A 352 8.39 -6.00 -3.55
N ALA A 353 9.01 -5.62 -2.42
CA ALA A 353 8.32 -4.92 -1.34
C ALA A 353 7.81 -3.53 -1.74
N HIS A 354 8.51 -2.83 -2.63
CA HIS A 354 8.25 -1.42 -2.94
C HIS A 354 7.37 -1.22 -4.16
N TYR A 355 7.47 -2.11 -5.14
CA TYR A 355 6.81 -1.96 -6.44
C TYR A 355 6.02 -3.20 -6.87
N GLY A 356 6.12 -4.31 -6.15
CA GLY A 356 5.35 -5.52 -6.44
C GLY A 356 5.89 -6.39 -7.58
N PHE A 357 7.15 -6.19 -8.00
CA PHE A 357 7.82 -7.01 -9.02
C PHE A 357 9.31 -7.17 -8.71
N VAL A 358 9.95 -8.15 -9.32
CA VAL A 358 11.42 -8.30 -9.37
C VAL A 358 11.88 -8.11 -10.82
N PRO A 359 12.84 -7.21 -11.12
CA PRO A 359 13.33 -7.02 -12.48
C PRO A 359 14.13 -8.24 -12.98
N PHE A 360 13.85 -8.73 -14.18
CA PHE A 360 14.50 -9.92 -14.77
C PHE A 360 16.03 -9.83 -14.80
N ASN A 361 16.58 -8.64 -15.09
CA ASN A 361 18.02 -8.38 -15.16
C ASN A 361 18.52 -7.50 -14.01
N ASN A 362 18.01 -7.69 -12.79
CA ASN A 362 18.53 -6.91 -11.68
C ASN A 362 19.98 -7.29 -11.34
N THR A 363 20.90 -6.34 -11.48
CA THR A 363 22.32 -6.52 -11.12
C THR A 363 22.55 -6.66 -9.61
N ARG A 364 21.52 -6.44 -8.78
CA ARG A 364 21.59 -6.49 -7.32
C ARG A 364 20.63 -7.50 -6.70
N VAL A 365 20.67 -8.77 -7.11
CA VAL A 365 19.79 -9.82 -6.56
C VAL A 365 19.70 -9.81 -5.02
N LYS A 366 20.85 -9.75 -4.33
CA LYS A 366 20.93 -9.77 -2.85
C LYS A 366 21.00 -8.37 -2.26
N CYS A 367 20.28 -8.15 -1.17
CA CYS A 367 20.39 -6.91 -0.40
C CYS A 367 21.75 -6.82 0.29
N LYS A 368 22.40 -5.65 0.19
CA LYS A 368 23.74 -5.42 0.76
C LYS A 368 23.81 -5.55 2.27
N HIS A 369 22.70 -5.25 2.94
CA HIS A 369 22.54 -5.40 4.38
C HIS A 369 21.25 -6.17 4.64
N GLY A 370 21.24 -6.98 5.69
CA GLY A 370 19.99 -7.52 6.20
C GLY A 370 19.12 -6.36 6.68
N PHE A 371 17.87 -6.32 6.25
CA PHE A 371 16.91 -5.46 6.90
C PHE A 371 16.60 -6.12 8.26
N GLY A 372 16.96 -5.48 9.37
CA GLY A 372 16.51 -5.90 10.71
C GLY A 372 14.98 -5.86 10.80
N PHE A 373 14.38 -6.18 11.94
CA PHE A 373 12.91 -6.17 12.14
C PHE A 373 12.25 -4.79 12.00
N GLY A 374 12.80 -3.88 11.21
CA GLY A 374 12.57 -2.45 11.28
C GLY A 374 13.24 -1.95 12.55
N ASN A 375 14.10 -0.94 12.41
CA ASN A 375 14.05 0.07 13.45
C ASN A 375 12.59 0.53 13.42
N VAL A 376 11.80 0.23 14.47
CA VAL A 376 10.62 1.03 14.76
C VAL A 376 11.15 2.39 15.22
N THR A 377 11.86 3.07 14.32
CA THR A 377 12.12 4.48 14.39
C THR A 377 10.77 5.09 14.09
N LEU A 378 10.06 5.45 15.15
CA LEU A 378 9.34 6.71 15.14
C LEU A 378 10.35 7.71 14.53
N GLU A 379 10.16 8.12 13.27
CA GLU A 379 11.07 9.03 12.58
C GLU A 379 10.94 10.42 13.23
N GLY A 380 11.61 10.54 14.37
CA GLY A 380 11.41 11.61 15.34
C GLY A 380 11.90 11.23 16.75
N GLY A 381 13.07 10.59 16.85
CA GLY A 381 13.79 10.44 18.11
C GLY A 381 13.33 9.28 18.98
N SER A 382 14.32 8.63 19.62
CA SER A 382 14.20 7.51 20.55
C SER A 382 13.80 6.18 19.89
N MET A 383 14.80 5.31 19.72
CA MET A 383 14.59 3.88 19.99
C MET A 383 13.84 3.79 21.32
N LEU A 384 13.01 2.77 21.55
CA LEU A 384 12.69 2.36 22.92
C LEU A 384 14.03 2.09 23.63
N THR A 385 14.62 3.12 24.21
CA THR A 385 15.84 3.05 24.99
C THR A 385 15.37 2.51 26.30
N ASP A 386 15.50 1.18 26.39
CA ASP A 386 15.87 0.48 27.60
C ASP A 386 15.33 1.13 28.88
N ASP A 387 14.11 0.75 29.28
CA ASP A 387 13.59 1.00 30.63
C ASP A 387 14.33 0.14 31.67
N GLY A 388 15.62 -0.19 31.44
CA GLY A 388 16.56 -0.82 32.35
C GLY A 388 16.05 -2.10 33.03
N LYS A 389 15.07 -2.80 32.45
CA LYS A 389 14.41 -3.94 33.09
C LYS A 389 14.22 -5.10 32.12
N ASN A 390 14.97 -6.16 32.41
CA ASN A 390 15.02 -7.50 31.80
C ASN A 390 15.73 -7.64 30.44
N THR A 391 17.05 -7.87 30.50
CA THR A 391 17.94 -8.16 29.37
C THR A 391 18.11 -9.66 29.10
N SER A 392 17.03 -10.38 28.77
CA SER A 392 17.14 -11.73 28.19
C SER A 392 16.71 -11.81 26.72
N MET A 393 15.97 -10.82 26.23
CA MET A 393 15.42 -10.82 24.87
C MET A 393 16.27 -10.01 23.89
N SER A 394 16.49 -10.55 22.71
CA SER A 394 17.07 -9.84 21.57
C SER A 394 16.19 -8.67 21.10
N ALA A 395 16.77 -7.72 20.37
CA ALA A 395 16.01 -6.59 19.81
C ALA A 395 14.87 -7.06 18.89
N ASP A 396 15.12 -8.12 18.11
CA ASP A 396 14.15 -8.73 17.21
C ASP A 396 12.94 -9.29 17.96
N GLU A 397 13.17 -9.98 19.08
CA GLU A 397 12.09 -10.51 19.92
C GLU A 397 11.28 -9.38 20.56
N ARG A 398 11.92 -8.30 21.00
CA ARG A 398 11.20 -7.12 21.53
C ARG A 398 10.31 -6.48 20.48
N VAL A 399 10.78 -6.33 19.24
CA VAL A 399 9.97 -5.77 18.15
C VAL A 399 8.80 -6.69 17.82
N ARG A 400 9.00 -8.02 17.79
CA ARG A 400 7.91 -8.97 17.58
C ARG A 400 6.86 -8.89 18.69
N GLU A 401 7.27 -8.87 19.96
CA GLU A 401 6.34 -8.68 21.08
C GLU A 401 5.59 -7.36 21.03
N TRP A 402 6.30 -6.28 20.68
CA TRP A 402 5.68 -4.98 20.50
C TRP A 402 4.63 -5.02 19.39
N ARG A 403 4.94 -5.61 18.22
CA ARG A 403 3.98 -5.79 17.12
C ARG A 403 2.77 -6.60 17.55
N ILE A 404 2.99 -7.64 18.35
CA ILE A 404 1.90 -8.48 18.88
C ILE A 404 0.91 -7.62 19.67
N LYS A 405 1.42 -6.87 20.65
CA LYS A 405 0.61 -5.98 21.50
C LYS A 405 -0.03 -4.87 20.67
N TRP A 406 0.76 -4.18 19.85
CA TRP A 406 0.33 -3.08 18.99
C TRP A 406 -0.82 -3.47 18.05
N ARG A 407 -0.72 -4.61 17.36
CA ARG A 407 -1.77 -5.02 16.40
C ARG A 407 -3.06 -5.45 17.07
N ALA A 408 -3.00 -5.97 18.30
CA ALA A 408 -4.20 -6.19 19.09
C ALA A 408 -4.91 -4.85 19.42
N HIS A 409 -4.14 -3.81 19.80
CA HIS A 409 -4.68 -2.46 19.99
C HIS A 409 -5.24 -1.87 18.70
N PHE A 410 -4.50 -1.99 17.60
CA PHE A 410 -4.93 -1.51 16.28
C PHE A 410 -6.22 -2.18 15.84
N ALA A 411 -6.35 -3.51 15.99
CA ALA A 411 -7.57 -4.23 15.65
C ALA A 411 -8.78 -3.76 16.47
N LYS A 412 -8.61 -3.48 17.77
CA LYS A 412 -9.66 -2.91 18.61
C LYS A 412 -10.05 -1.50 18.13
N PHE A 413 -9.06 -0.64 17.87
CA PHE A 413 -9.28 0.70 17.33
C PHE A 413 -10.03 0.67 15.99
N TYR A 414 -9.61 -0.20 15.07
CA TYR A 414 -10.25 -0.36 13.76
C TYR A 414 -11.71 -0.84 13.88
N LYS A 415 -12.01 -1.78 14.79
CA LYS A 415 -13.40 -2.20 15.08
C LYS A 415 -14.24 -1.03 15.60
N MET A 416 -13.68 -0.18 16.47
CA MET A 416 -14.38 1.01 16.96
C MET A 416 -14.68 2.01 15.84
N LEU A 417 -13.71 2.29 14.97
CA LEU A 417 -13.92 3.18 13.81
C LEU A 417 -14.98 2.64 12.85
N ASN A 418 -14.99 1.34 12.57
CA ASN A 418 -16.01 0.74 11.70
C ASN A 418 -17.41 0.86 12.30
N ARG A 419 -17.54 0.72 13.63
CA ARG A 419 -18.82 0.95 14.31
C ARG A 419 -19.24 2.42 14.20
N ALA A 420 -18.33 3.36 14.49
CA ALA A 420 -18.60 4.79 14.39
C ALA A 420 -19.00 5.22 12.96
N SER A 421 -18.31 4.68 11.95
CA SER A 421 -18.63 4.91 10.53
C SER A 421 -20.05 4.46 10.17
N LYS A 422 -20.47 3.27 10.62
CA LYS A 422 -21.84 2.76 10.43
C LYS A 422 -22.88 3.64 11.13
N GLU A 423 -22.59 4.07 12.36
CA GLU A 423 -23.49 4.96 13.11
C GLU A 423 -23.63 6.33 12.43
N GLN A 424 -22.53 6.92 11.92
CA GLN A 424 -22.56 8.17 11.16
C GLN A 424 -23.41 8.06 9.88
N GLN A 425 -23.37 6.91 9.21
CA GLN A 425 -24.19 6.63 8.03
C GLN A 425 -25.70 6.58 8.37
N LEU A 426 -26.05 5.98 9.50
CA LEU A 426 -27.45 5.88 9.95
C LEU A 426 -28.02 7.22 10.43
N GLN A 427 -27.17 8.13 10.93
CA GLN A 427 -27.59 9.42 11.51
C GLN A 427 -27.52 10.61 10.54
N GLY A 428 -27.27 10.38 9.25
CA GLY A 428 -27.24 11.48 8.26
C GLY A 428 -26.06 12.45 8.42
N GLY A 429 -24.93 11.99 8.97
CA GLY A 429 -23.64 12.70 8.90
C GLY A 429 -23.26 13.60 10.08
N ARG A 430 -24.15 13.93 11.01
CA ARG A 430 -23.77 14.71 12.22
C ARG A 430 -23.32 13.79 13.35
N TRP A 431 -22.08 13.94 13.79
CA TRP A 431 -21.55 13.33 15.01
C TRP A 431 -20.78 14.39 15.82
N LYS A 432 -20.87 14.33 17.15
CA LYS A 432 -20.18 15.21 18.10
C LYS A 432 -18.91 14.55 18.63
#